data_AF-A0A1V5WHK5-F1
#
_entry.id   AF-A0A1V5WHK5-F1
#
_cell.length_a   1.000
_cell.length_b   1.000
_cell.length_c   1.000
_cell.angle_alpha   90.00
_cell.angle_beta   90.00
_cell.angle_gamma   90.00
#
_symmetry.space_group_name_H-M   'P 1'
#
loop_
_entity.id
_entity.type
_entity.pdbx_description
1 polymer ?
#
loop_
_entity_poly.entity_id
_entity_poly.type
_entity_poly.pdbx_seq_one_letter_code
_entity_poly.pdbx_strand_id
1 'polypeptide(L)'
;MFGTWAFSPLQTDVGSRGYALNGGLSSSPQAYAWTVWVRGNSVSAIMPKRKPITITNPSGAVLTSYPVYFTLTYDSDMKSDFGDLRFTASNGTTLLNYWIESKINSTTAKIWVKVPSLPTSGTTIYAYFGNPSFSEQSSGSGTFELYDDFIGSSLSTSKWGGSCTVSSGICSISNSVVSSISAYSYGLGYALRTYARLGNVGGSGNYQNMLFYSGSNAYSYFDFGNSANSNYSANTYNGSNAQLTNIGGSSAFPNYNIWEIKKISGSKSTFYINNSLIATNTNYITTGSGGIQFGANGGAFVYIDWALIRKAVDNEPVATVGNKENAP
;
A
#
# COMPACT_ATOMS: atom_id res chain seq x y z
N MET A 1 -44.99 36.52 -5.83
CA MET A 1 -43.89 36.88 -4.91
C MET A 1 -42.60 36.43 -5.59
N PHE A 2 -41.88 37.35 -6.26
CA PHE A 2 -40.61 37.02 -6.92
C PHE A 2 -39.48 37.23 -5.90
N GLY A 3 -38.81 36.15 -5.50
CA GLY A 3 -37.61 36.25 -4.68
C GLY A 3 -36.45 36.71 -5.54
N THR A 4 -35.88 37.88 -5.26
CA THR A 4 -34.62 38.33 -5.85
C THR A 4 -33.46 37.81 -5.01
N TRP A 5 -32.52 37.14 -5.68
CA TRP A 5 -31.27 36.68 -5.08
C TRP A 5 -30.23 37.79 -5.23
N ALA A 6 -29.63 38.25 -4.13
CA ALA A 6 -28.48 39.14 -4.17
C ALA A 6 -27.23 38.34 -3.84
N PHE A 7 -26.28 38.31 -4.77
CA PHE A 7 -24.93 37.81 -4.52
C PHE A 7 -24.10 38.95 -3.94
N SER A 8 -23.32 38.69 -2.89
CA SER A 8 -22.24 39.60 -2.49
C SER A 8 -21.01 39.25 -3.34
N PRO A 9 -20.58 40.11 -4.29
CA PRO A 9 -19.33 39.90 -4.97
C PRO A 9 -18.26 40.55 -4.09
N LEU A 10 -17.45 39.72 -3.42
CA LEU A 10 -16.10 39.98 -2.90
C LEU A 10 -15.88 39.24 -1.58
N GLN A 11 -15.60 37.94 -1.68
CA GLN A 11 -14.78 37.28 -0.67
C GLN A 11 -13.77 36.39 -1.41
N THR A 12 -12.49 36.75 -1.31
CA THR A 12 -11.38 36.08 -1.99
C THR A 12 -10.88 34.84 -1.25
N ASP A 13 -11.60 34.36 -0.23
CA ASP A 13 -11.29 33.10 0.46
C ASP A 13 -12.20 31.98 -0.04
N VAL A 14 -11.58 30.98 -0.66
CA VAL A 14 -12.22 29.88 -1.39
C VAL A 14 -12.89 28.83 -0.47
N GLY A 15 -13.19 29.18 0.78
CA GLY A 15 -13.62 28.22 1.81
C GLY A 15 -15.07 28.34 2.28
N SER A 16 -15.78 29.44 1.98
CA SER A 16 -17.13 29.68 2.52
C SER A 16 -18.04 30.28 1.45
N ARG A 17 -19.22 29.69 1.24
CA ARG A 17 -20.29 30.33 0.47
C ARG A 17 -21.42 30.72 1.42
N GLY A 18 -21.65 32.02 1.58
CA GLY A 18 -22.81 32.55 2.30
C GLY A 18 -24.02 32.58 1.37
N TYR A 19 -25.13 32.00 1.80
CA TYR A 19 -26.42 32.14 1.13
C TYR A 19 -27.31 33.02 2.00
N ALA A 20 -27.81 34.12 1.44
CA ALA A 20 -28.80 34.96 2.09
C ALA A 20 -30.18 34.66 1.49
N LEU A 21 -31.14 34.30 2.34
CA LEU A 21 -32.54 34.20 1.98
C LEU A 21 -33.27 35.39 2.60
N ASN A 22 -33.96 36.16 1.76
CA ASN A 22 -34.82 37.25 2.22
C ASN A 22 -36.26 36.74 2.27
N GLY A 23 -36.81 36.59 3.48
CA GLY A 23 -38.20 36.20 3.71
C GLY A 23 -38.98 37.35 4.34
N GLY A 24 -40.18 37.63 3.82
CA GLY A 24 -41.13 38.55 4.46
C GLY A 24 -42.27 37.78 5.10
N LEU A 25 -42.62 38.09 6.35
CA LEU A 25 -43.90 37.69 6.96
C LEU A 25 -44.94 38.77 6.60
N SER A 26 -46.12 38.36 6.12
CA SER A 26 -47.08 39.24 5.44
C SER A 26 -47.83 40.25 6.33
N SER A 27 -47.28 40.65 7.48
CA SER A 27 -47.95 41.60 8.38
C SER A 27 -47.03 42.34 9.35
N SER A 28 -45.74 42.47 9.05
CA SER A 28 -44.80 43.30 9.84
C SER A 28 -43.87 44.09 8.92
N PRO A 29 -43.55 45.37 9.21
CA PRO A 29 -42.57 46.14 8.45
C PRO A 29 -41.12 45.70 8.72
N GLN A 30 -40.90 44.64 9.52
CA GLN A 30 -39.58 44.12 9.83
C GLN A 30 -39.14 43.07 8.79
N ALA A 31 -38.07 43.36 8.07
CA ALA A 31 -37.36 42.39 7.25
C ALA A 31 -36.40 41.58 8.14
N TYR A 32 -36.43 40.25 8.02
CA TYR A 32 -35.48 39.36 8.68
C TYR A 32 -34.53 38.81 7.62
N ALA A 33 -33.23 39.06 7.79
CA ALA A 33 -32.18 38.44 7.00
C ALA A 33 -31.53 37.34 7.83
N TRP A 34 -31.54 36.10 7.34
CA TRP A 34 -30.76 35.01 7.91
C TRP A 34 -29.60 34.73 6.96
N THR A 35 -28.39 34.69 7.51
CA THR A 35 -27.20 34.24 6.79
C THR A 35 -26.94 32.78 7.15
N VAL A 36 -27.02 31.90 6.16
CA VAL A 36 -26.55 30.51 6.30
C VAL A 36 -25.12 30.45 5.78
N TRP A 37 -24.19 30.09 6.66
CA TRP A 37 -22.81 29.81 6.28
C TRP A 37 -22.68 28.33 5.95
N VAL A 38 -22.41 28.00 4.68
CA VAL A 38 -21.94 26.67 4.30
C VAL A 38 -20.42 26.73 4.27
N ARG A 39 -19.75 26.18 5.29
CA ARG A 39 -18.30 25.96 5.24
C ARG A 39 -18.03 24.87 4.21
N GLY A 40 -17.08 25.10 3.31
CA GLY A 40 -16.55 24.05 2.45
C GLY A 40 -16.00 22.92 3.33
N ASN A 41 -16.30 21.67 2.95
CA ASN A 41 -15.80 20.48 3.64
C ASN A 41 -14.29 20.31 3.38
N SER A 42 -13.45 21.11 4.03
CA SER A 42 -12.04 20.77 4.17
C SER A 42 -11.91 19.65 5.21
N VAL A 43 -10.97 18.73 4.97
CA VAL A 43 -10.66 17.66 5.95
C VAL A 43 -10.33 18.26 7.33
N SER A 44 -9.72 19.44 7.37
CA SER A 44 -9.40 20.14 8.61
C SER A 44 -10.63 20.64 9.39
N ALA A 45 -11.75 20.94 8.72
CA ALA A 45 -12.96 21.42 9.37
C ALA A 45 -13.76 20.30 10.07
N ILE A 46 -13.51 19.03 9.72
CA ILE A 46 -14.25 17.85 10.21
C ILE A 46 -13.36 16.87 10.99
N MET A 47 -12.04 17.05 10.97
CA MET A 47 -11.04 16.26 11.69
C MET A 47 -10.26 17.19 12.64
N PRO A 48 -10.55 17.19 13.95
CA PRO A 48 -10.06 18.22 14.86
C PRO A 48 -8.56 18.12 15.19
N LYS A 49 -7.94 16.96 14.93
CA LYS A 49 -6.54 16.67 15.28
C LYS A 49 -5.76 16.22 14.07
N ARG A 50 -4.46 16.48 14.08
CA ARG A 50 -3.52 15.90 13.11
C ARG A 50 -2.15 15.61 13.72
N LYS A 51 -1.38 14.76 13.04
CA LYS A 51 0.05 14.56 13.28
C LYS A 51 0.80 14.85 11.96
N PRO A 52 1.83 15.70 11.95
CA PRO A 52 2.71 15.84 10.79
C PRO A 52 3.57 14.58 10.64
N ILE A 53 3.83 14.17 9.42
CA ILE A 53 4.72 13.06 9.08
C ILE A 53 5.79 13.61 8.15
N THR A 54 6.99 13.79 8.69
CA THR A 54 8.15 14.28 7.94
C THR A 54 8.77 13.10 7.20
N ILE A 55 8.94 13.23 5.88
CA ILE A 55 9.47 12.19 5.00
C ILE A 55 10.78 12.68 4.41
N THR A 56 11.87 11.97 4.66
CA THR A 56 13.16 12.20 4.00
C THR A 56 13.28 11.31 2.77
N ASN A 57 14.02 11.77 1.75
CA ASN A 57 14.24 11.03 0.51
C ASN A 57 15.74 10.90 0.20
N PRO A 58 16.39 9.84 0.68
CA PRO A 58 17.82 9.60 0.44
C PRO A 58 18.12 8.95 -0.92
N SER A 59 17.12 8.78 -1.80
CA SER A 59 17.30 8.04 -3.07
C SER A 59 18.14 8.78 -4.13
N GLY A 60 18.36 10.08 -3.95
CA GLY A 60 19.08 10.92 -4.91
C GLY A 60 18.25 11.38 -6.12
N ALA A 61 16.97 11.01 -6.20
CA ALA A 61 16.05 11.45 -7.26
C ALA A 61 14.67 11.82 -6.71
N VAL A 62 13.91 12.61 -7.47
CA VAL A 62 12.50 12.88 -7.16
C VAL A 62 11.69 11.60 -7.39
N LEU A 63 10.92 11.18 -6.39
CA LEU A 63 10.04 10.01 -6.47
C LEU A 63 8.60 10.47 -6.71
N THR A 64 7.90 9.83 -7.65
CA THR A 64 6.53 10.19 -8.02
C THR A 64 5.57 9.06 -7.70
N SER A 65 4.38 9.41 -7.18
CA SER A 65 3.33 8.43 -6.81
C SER A 65 3.90 7.30 -5.95
N TYR A 66 4.73 7.64 -4.97
CA TYR A 66 5.56 6.69 -4.23
C TYR A 66 4.89 6.28 -2.92
N PRO A 67 4.64 4.97 -2.67
CA PRO A 67 4.12 4.51 -1.39
C PRO A 67 5.19 4.60 -0.29
N VAL A 68 4.91 5.34 0.77
CA VAL A 68 5.80 5.50 1.93
C VAL A 68 5.21 4.75 3.13
N TYR A 69 6.04 3.94 3.78
CA TYR A 69 5.68 3.13 4.95
C TYR A 69 6.08 3.80 6.25
N PHE A 70 5.22 3.72 7.26
CA PHE A 70 5.53 4.07 8.65
C PHE A 70 4.60 3.36 9.63
N THR A 71 4.97 3.39 10.91
CA THR A 71 4.10 2.96 12.01
C THR A 71 3.48 4.18 12.68
N LEU A 72 2.16 4.16 12.86
CA LEU A 72 1.42 5.16 13.59
C LEU A 72 0.99 4.60 14.95
N THR A 73 1.44 5.22 16.03
CA THR A 73 0.98 4.91 17.39
C THR A 73 -0.39 5.54 17.64
N TYR A 74 -1.26 4.77 18.28
CA TYR A 74 -2.58 5.21 18.71
C TYR A 74 -2.52 6.49 19.56
N ASP A 75 -3.55 7.31 19.41
CA ASP A 75 -3.81 8.49 20.23
C ASP A 75 -5.24 8.36 20.75
N SER A 76 -5.52 8.81 21.97
CA SER A 76 -6.87 8.69 22.57
C SER A 76 -7.97 9.40 21.78
N ASP A 77 -7.60 10.39 20.97
CA ASP A 77 -8.55 11.07 20.08
C ASP A 77 -8.85 10.25 18.80
N MET A 78 -8.03 9.25 18.45
CA MET A 78 -8.28 8.36 17.32
C MET A 78 -9.37 7.35 17.66
N LYS A 79 -10.11 6.91 16.62
CA LYS A 79 -10.98 5.75 16.75
C LYS A 79 -10.12 4.50 17.04
N SER A 80 -10.58 3.63 17.93
CA SER A 80 -9.81 2.47 18.40
C SER A 80 -9.36 1.52 17.28
N ASP A 81 -10.12 1.46 16.19
CA ASP A 81 -9.84 0.67 14.99
C ASP A 81 -9.07 1.46 13.90
N PHE A 82 -8.64 2.69 14.17
CA PHE A 82 -8.02 3.61 13.19
C PHE A 82 -8.91 3.96 11.99
N GLY A 83 -10.22 3.72 12.05
CA GLY A 83 -11.13 3.96 10.93
C GLY A 83 -11.31 5.43 10.58
N ASP A 84 -11.00 6.35 11.49
CA ASP A 84 -11.15 7.78 11.25
C ASP A 84 -9.93 8.42 10.55
N LEU A 85 -8.87 7.68 10.25
CA LEU A 85 -7.67 8.26 9.63
C LEU A 85 -7.92 8.84 8.23
N ARG A 86 -7.40 10.06 7.99
CA ARG A 86 -7.29 10.70 6.67
C ARG A 86 -5.88 11.24 6.47
N PHE A 87 -5.31 11.06 5.28
CA PHE A 87 -3.98 11.57 4.96
C PHE A 87 -4.07 12.67 3.91
N THR A 88 -3.28 13.72 4.07
CA THR A 88 -3.17 14.79 3.07
C THR A 88 -1.73 15.08 2.70
N ALA A 89 -1.52 15.65 1.51
CA ALA A 89 -0.25 16.25 1.12
C ALA A 89 0.13 17.45 2.02
N SER A 90 1.29 18.05 1.74
CA SER A 90 1.85 19.19 2.51
C SER A 90 0.96 20.42 2.56
N ASN A 91 0.03 20.57 1.61
CA ASN A 91 -0.95 21.66 1.59
C ASN A 91 -2.13 21.48 2.58
N GLY A 92 -2.20 20.34 3.31
CA GLY A 92 -3.23 20.07 4.29
C GLY A 92 -4.63 19.77 3.72
N THR A 93 -4.79 19.71 2.39
CA THR A 93 -6.11 19.62 1.73
C THR A 93 -6.20 18.52 0.68
N THR A 94 -5.12 18.24 -0.06
CA THR A 94 -5.12 17.16 -1.06
C THR A 94 -5.09 15.80 -0.37
N LEU A 95 -6.20 15.07 -0.42
CA LEU A 95 -6.32 13.72 0.10
C LEU A 95 -5.37 12.75 -0.61
N LEU A 96 -4.76 11.86 0.18
CA LEU A 96 -3.85 10.81 -0.29
C LEU A 96 -4.45 9.43 -0.04
N ASN A 97 -4.28 8.54 -1.02
CA ASN A 97 -4.57 7.13 -0.83
C ASN A 97 -3.61 6.53 0.18
N TYR A 98 -4.13 5.67 1.03
CA TYR A 98 -3.36 4.93 2.02
C TYR A 98 -3.87 3.51 2.15
N TRP A 99 -3.07 2.66 2.75
CA TRP A 99 -3.45 1.30 3.10
C TRP A 99 -2.90 0.92 4.46
N ILE A 100 -3.73 0.35 5.31
CA ILE A 100 -3.34 -0.22 6.60
C ILE A 100 -2.94 -1.68 6.35
N GLU A 101 -1.64 -1.96 6.44
CA GLU A 101 -1.08 -3.31 6.26
C GLU A 101 -1.46 -4.23 7.43
N SER A 102 -1.43 -3.70 8.64
CA SER A 102 -1.90 -4.37 9.85
C SER A 102 -2.09 -3.36 10.98
N LYS A 103 -2.92 -3.71 11.95
CA LYS A 103 -3.18 -2.89 13.13
C LYS A 103 -3.43 -3.74 14.36
N ILE A 104 -3.08 -3.19 15.51
CA ILE A 104 -3.51 -3.64 16.82
C ILE A 104 -4.36 -2.51 17.38
N ASN A 105 -5.66 -2.77 17.57
CA ASN A 105 -6.62 -1.76 18.02
C ASN A 105 -6.11 -1.04 19.27
N SER A 106 -6.31 0.27 19.30
CA SER A 106 -5.86 1.16 20.37
C SER A 106 -4.35 1.12 20.69
N THR A 107 -3.52 0.56 19.81
CA THR A 107 -2.07 0.41 20.02
C THR A 107 -1.26 0.98 18.88
N THR A 108 -1.25 0.33 17.71
CA THR A 108 -0.44 0.72 16.55
C THR A 108 -1.08 0.30 15.23
N ALA A 109 -0.77 1.04 14.16
CA ALA A 109 -1.09 0.68 12.79
C ALA A 109 0.15 0.81 11.90
N LYS A 110 0.40 -0.19 11.05
CA LYS A 110 1.41 -0.16 9.99
C LYS A 110 0.75 0.34 8.71
N ILE A 111 1.20 1.48 8.19
CA ILE A 111 0.48 2.22 7.16
C ILE A 111 1.40 2.51 5.99
N TRP A 112 0.85 2.39 4.78
CA TRP A 112 1.43 2.88 3.54
C TRP A 112 0.62 4.08 3.05
N VAL A 113 1.28 5.17 2.63
CA VAL A 113 0.62 6.34 2.03
C VAL A 113 1.24 6.65 0.67
N LYS A 114 0.43 6.81 -0.37
CA LYS A 114 0.90 7.16 -1.71
C LYS A 114 1.17 8.65 -1.82
N VAL A 115 2.45 9.03 -1.82
CA VAL A 115 2.89 10.43 -1.91
C VAL A 115 3.05 10.83 -3.39
N PRO A 116 2.33 11.84 -3.92
CA PRO A 116 2.34 12.17 -5.35
C PRO A 116 3.70 12.63 -5.86
N SER A 117 4.41 13.43 -5.07
CA SER A 117 5.76 13.90 -5.36
C SER A 117 6.58 13.99 -4.08
N LEU A 118 7.73 13.34 -4.09
CA LEU A 118 8.68 13.32 -2.98
C LEU A 118 10.04 13.82 -3.48
N PRO A 119 10.33 15.13 -3.32
CA PRO A 119 11.62 15.72 -3.67
C PRO A 119 12.78 15.14 -2.87
N THR A 120 14.03 15.33 -3.31
CA THR A 120 15.23 14.92 -2.58
C THR A 120 15.40 15.63 -1.24
N SER A 121 14.86 16.84 -1.11
CA SER A 121 14.77 17.59 0.16
C SER A 121 13.79 16.96 1.17
N GLY A 122 13.00 15.97 0.76
CA GLY A 122 11.89 15.45 1.54
C GLY A 122 10.61 16.30 1.42
N THR A 123 9.58 15.89 2.16
CA THR A 123 8.29 16.59 2.25
C THR A 123 7.62 16.27 3.59
N THR A 124 6.49 16.92 3.87
CA THR A 124 5.63 16.59 5.01
C THR A 124 4.23 16.24 4.51
N ILE A 125 3.66 15.17 5.03
CA ILE A 125 2.23 14.86 4.88
C ILE A 125 1.57 14.97 6.26
N TYR A 126 0.25 14.97 6.31
CA TYR A 126 -0.49 15.05 7.57
C TYR A 126 -1.44 13.87 7.72
N ALA A 127 -1.45 13.28 8.92
CA ALA A 127 -2.46 12.30 9.34
C ALA A 127 -3.50 13.01 10.20
N TYR A 128 -4.72 13.18 9.69
CA TYR A 128 -5.88 13.75 10.38
C TYR A 128 -6.70 12.64 11.05
N PHE A 129 -7.20 12.92 12.26
CA PHE A 129 -8.01 12.03 13.11
C PHE A 129 -8.90 12.84 14.07
N GLY A 130 -9.72 12.17 14.88
CA GLY A 130 -10.57 12.82 15.89
C GLY A 130 -12.06 12.85 15.54
N ASN A 131 -12.50 12.07 14.54
CA ASN A 131 -13.91 12.01 14.17
C ASN A 131 -14.42 10.56 14.20
N PRO A 132 -15.01 10.11 15.32
CA PRO A 132 -15.41 8.71 15.49
C PRO A 132 -16.55 8.27 14.57
N SER A 133 -17.26 9.21 13.92
CA SER A 133 -18.32 8.89 12.95
C SER A 133 -17.78 8.37 11.61
N PHE A 134 -16.47 8.52 11.37
CA PHE A 134 -15.89 8.14 10.09
C PHE A 134 -15.59 6.64 10.02
N SER A 135 -15.89 6.08 8.84
CA SER A 135 -15.44 4.76 8.44
C SER A 135 -14.04 4.81 7.83
N GLU A 136 -13.38 3.65 7.90
CA GLU A 136 -12.09 3.43 7.28
C GLU A 136 -12.14 3.71 5.77
N GLN A 137 -11.07 4.30 5.24
CA GLN A 137 -10.90 4.61 3.81
C GLN A 137 -9.59 4.02 3.27
N SER A 138 -9.07 3.00 3.95
CA SER A 138 -7.90 2.22 3.54
C SER A 138 -8.16 1.57 2.17
N SER A 139 -7.26 1.76 1.23
CA SER A 139 -7.36 1.24 -0.14
C SER A 139 -5.99 0.83 -0.68
N GLY A 140 -5.75 -0.48 -0.69
CA GLY A 140 -4.55 -1.03 -1.31
C GLY A 140 -4.47 -0.75 -2.81
N SER A 141 -5.60 -0.90 -3.53
CA SER A 141 -5.68 -0.61 -4.98
C SER A 141 -5.46 0.87 -5.33
N GLY A 142 -5.83 1.81 -4.44
CA GLY A 142 -5.50 3.23 -4.60
C GLY A 142 -4.03 3.55 -4.30
N THR A 143 -3.37 2.71 -3.51
CA THR A 143 -2.01 2.95 -2.98
C THR A 143 -0.93 2.33 -3.87
N PHE A 144 -1.18 1.14 -4.42
CA PHE A 144 -0.18 0.32 -5.10
C PHE A 144 -0.45 0.16 -6.60
N GLU A 145 0.56 -0.33 -7.34
CA GLU A 145 0.48 -0.54 -8.80
C GLU A 145 -0.30 -1.82 -9.14
N LEU A 146 -0.24 -2.79 -8.23
CA LEU A 146 -1.11 -3.96 -8.17
C LEU A 146 -1.39 -4.22 -6.70
N TYR A 147 -2.61 -4.62 -6.39
CA TYR A 147 -3.03 -5.02 -5.04
C TYR A 147 -4.16 -6.03 -5.15
N ASP A 148 -4.08 -7.09 -4.36
CA ASP A 148 -5.18 -8.02 -4.13
C ASP A 148 -5.13 -8.56 -2.70
N ASP A 149 -6.25 -8.52 -2.02
CA ASP A 149 -6.51 -9.14 -0.71
C ASP A 149 -7.41 -10.39 -0.85
N PHE A 150 -7.68 -10.80 -2.09
CA PHE A 150 -8.46 -11.99 -2.42
C PHE A 150 -9.83 -12.05 -1.73
N ILE A 151 -10.41 -10.91 -1.38
CA ILE A 151 -11.77 -10.83 -0.85
C ILE A 151 -12.76 -11.26 -1.93
N GLY A 152 -13.71 -12.11 -1.54
CA GLY A 152 -14.73 -12.68 -2.42
C GLY A 152 -14.66 -14.20 -2.46
N SER A 153 -15.15 -14.79 -3.55
CA SER A 153 -15.28 -16.25 -3.71
C SER A 153 -14.48 -16.81 -4.89
N SER A 154 -13.72 -15.98 -5.61
CA SER A 154 -13.01 -16.40 -6.82
C SER A 154 -11.82 -15.49 -7.12
N LEU A 155 -10.82 -16.05 -7.82
CA LEU A 155 -9.66 -15.32 -8.31
C LEU A 155 -10.09 -14.26 -9.35
N SER A 156 -9.62 -13.03 -9.19
CA SER A 156 -9.94 -11.93 -10.10
C SER A 156 -9.21 -12.08 -11.44
N THR A 157 -9.94 -12.42 -12.51
CA THR A 157 -9.37 -12.63 -13.85
C THR A 157 -8.90 -11.35 -14.55
N SER A 158 -9.30 -10.18 -14.04
CA SER A 158 -8.78 -8.89 -14.50
C SER A 158 -7.37 -8.59 -13.96
N LYS A 159 -6.89 -9.37 -12.98
CA LYS A 159 -5.55 -9.24 -12.39
C LYS A 159 -4.70 -10.49 -12.61
N TRP A 160 -5.32 -11.66 -12.57
CA TRP A 160 -4.61 -12.93 -12.49
C TRP A 160 -5.06 -13.94 -13.55
N GLY A 161 -4.11 -14.73 -14.02
CA GLY A 161 -4.35 -16.01 -14.68
C GLY A 161 -3.92 -17.18 -13.79
N GLY A 162 -4.26 -18.40 -14.20
CA GLY A 162 -3.99 -19.61 -13.44
C GLY A 162 -5.15 -19.99 -12.52
N SER A 163 -4.87 -20.74 -11.44
CA SER A 163 -5.93 -21.20 -10.54
C SER A 163 -5.50 -21.31 -9.08
N CYS A 164 -6.40 -20.93 -8.19
CA CYS A 164 -6.33 -21.16 -6.74
C CYS A 164 -7.74 -21.27 -6.15
N THR A 165 -7.84 -21.83 -4.96
CA THR A 165 -9.09 -21.77 -4.19
C THR A 165 -9.10 -20.47 -3.38
N VAL A 166 -10.09 -19.61 -3.62
CA VAL A 166 -10.28 -18.37 -2.86
C VAL A 166 -11.35 -18.58 -1.79
N SER A 167 -10.98 -18.38 -0.53
CA SER A 167 -11.91 -18.46 0.60
C SER A 167 -11.43 -17.56 1.73
N SER A 168 -12.34 -16.79 2.34
CA SER A 168 -12.04 -15.93 3.49
C SER A 168 -10.85 -14.97 3.29
N GLY A 169 -10.70 -14.40 2.09
CA GLY A 169 -9.57 -13.50 1.78
C GLY A 169 -8.24 -14.22 1.53
N ILE A 170 -8.25 -15.54 1.33
CA ILE A 170 -7.03 -16.32 1.12
C ILE A 170 -7.09 -17.01 -0.24
N CYS A 171 -6.08 -16.78 -1.08
CA CYS A 171 -5.81 -17.58 -2.28
C CYS A 171 -4.91 -18.77 -1.90
N SER A 172 -5.47 -19.97 -2.02
CA SER A 172 -4.82 -21.25 -1.70
C SER A 172 -4.37 -21.96 -2.97
N ILE A 173 -3.06 -22.03 -3.18
CA ILE A 173 -2.45 -22.61 -4.38
C ILE A 173 -1.89 -23.99 -4.03
N SER A 174 -2.28 -25.00 -4.80
CA SER A 174 -1.69 -26.35 -4.77
C SER A 174 -1.74 -26.94 -6.18
N ASN A 175 -0.65 -27.59 -6.62
CA ASN A 175 -0.48 -28.13 -7.97
C ASN A 175 -0.91 -27.17 -9.09
N SER A 176 -0.54 -25.90 -8.93
CA SER A 176 -0.98 -24.81 -9.79
C SER A 176 -0.03 -23.61 -9.68
N VAL A 177 -0.24 -22.66 -10.57
CA VAL A 177 0.38 -21.33 -10.54
C VAL A 177 -0.72 -20.27 -10.60
N VAL A 178 -0.46 -19.12 -9.98
CA VAL A 178 -1.22 -17.89 -10.14
C VAL A 178 -0.25 -16.82 -10.60
N SER A 179 -0.53 -16.22 -11.75
CA SER A 179 0.34 -15.22 -12.38
C SER A 179 -0.43 -13.96 -12.68
N SER A 180 0.20 -12.79 -12.53
CA SER A 180 -0.40 -11.54 -12.99
C SER A 180 -0.60 -11.59 -14.50
N ILE A 181 -1.71 -11.03 -15.01
CA ILE A 181 -1.94 -10.94 -16.45
C ILE A 181 -0.93 -10.02 -17.14
N SER A 182 -0.83 -10.08 -18.46
CA SER A 182 0.17 -9.34 -19.26
C SER A 182 0.08 -7.81 -19.14
N ALA A 183 -1.06 -7.25 -18.72
CA ALA A 183 -1.21 -5.83 -18.39
C ALA A 183 -0.31 -5.39 -17.22
N TYR A 184 0.10 -6.33 -16.37
CA TYR A 184 0.99 -6.11 -15.23
C TYR A 184 2.41 -6.58 -15.57
N SER A 185 3.28 -5.63 -15.91
CA SER A 185 4.66 -5.90 -16.31
C SER A 185 5.62 -4.90 -15.65
N TYR A 186 6.58 -5.44 -14.89
CA TYR A 186 7.44 -4.67 -13.99
C TYR A 186 8.92 -4.97 -14.23
N GLY A 187 9.67 -3.92 -14.56
CA GLY A 187 11.13 -3.96 -14.73
C GLY A 187 11.88 -3.81 -13.41
N LEU A 188 13.03 -3.13 -13.47
CA LEU A 188 13.75 -2.66 -12.29
C LEU A 188 12.99 -1.50 -11.61
N GLY A 189 13.28 -1.25 -10.34
CA GLY A 189 12.64 -0.20 -9.53
C GLY A 189 11.28 -0.60 -8.93
N TYR A 190 10.97 -1.90 -8.88
CA TYR A 190 9.73 -2.42 -8.31
C TYR A 190 10.01 -3.48 -7.24
N ALA A 191 9.07 -3.60 -6.31
CA ALA A 191 9.04 -4.62 -5.28
C ALA A 191 7.71 -5.36 -5.25
N LEU A 192 7.80 -6.68 -5.11
CA LEU A 192 6.70 -7.58 -4.77
C LEU A 192 6.70 -7.70 -3.26
N ARG A 193 5.58 -7.38 -2.62
CA ARG A 193 5.38 -7.56 -1.17
C ARG A 193 4.08 -8.34 -0.95
N THR A 194 4.09 -9.27 -0.01
CA THR A 194 2.91 -10.12 0.21
C THR A 194 2.96 -10.80 1.56
N TYR A 195 1.80 -10.94 2.19
CA TYR A 195 1.61 -11.75 3.39
C TYR A 195 1.17 -13.15 2.98
N ALA A 196 2.07 -14.09 3.15
CA ALA A 196 1.90 -15.44 2.64
C ALA A 196 2.54 -16.48 3.55
N ARG A 197 2.07 -17.71 3.42
CA ARG A 197 2.65 -18.90 4.03
C ARG A 197 2.97 -19.90 2.93
N LEU A 198 4.24 -20.25 2.82
CA LEU A 198 4.68 -21.39 2.02
C LEU A 198 4.52 -22.67 2.85
N GLY A 199 4.32 -23.80 2.18
CA GLY A 199 4.38 -25.10 2.80
C GLY A 199 5.79 -25.47 3.28
N ASN A 200 5.90 -26.73 3.68
CA ASN A 200 7.13 -27.34 4.21
C ASN A 200 7.46 -28.67 3.52
N VAL A 201 6.76 -29.02 2.44
CA VAL A 201 7.00 -30.22 1.63
C VAL A 201 8.04 -29.90 0.55
N GLY A 202 9.26 -30.40 0.74
CA GLY A 202 10.39 -30.22 -0.19
C GLY A 202 10.79 -31.53 -0.89
N GLY A 203 11.89 -31.50 -1.66
CA GLY A 203 12.42 -32.67 -2.35
C GLY A 203 11.99 -32.79 -3.82
N SER A 204 12.52 -33.80 -4.52
CA SER A 204 12.31 -33.94 -5.97
C SER A 204 10.83 -33.96 -6.35
N GLY A 205 10.44 -33.11 -7.30
CA GLY A 205 9.05 -32.95 -7.76
C GLY A 205 8.23 -31.92 -6.99
N ASN A 206 8.72 -31.42 -5.85
CA ASN A 206 8.08 -30.36 -5.08
C ASN A 206 8.69 -28.99 -5.38
N TYR A 207 7.83 -27.97 -5.50
CA TYR A 207 8.30 -26.59 -5.47
C TYR A 207 7.22 -25.68 -4.90
N GLN A 208 7.65 -24.60 -4.25
CA GLN A 208 6.82 -23.51 -3.75
C GLN A 208 7.59 -22.22 -3.98
N ASN A 209 7.01 -21.26 -4.70
CA ASN A 209 7.72 -20.05 -5.03
C ASN A 209 6.84 -18.81 -5.06
N MET A 210 7.52 -17.69 -4.93
CA MET A 210 6.98 -16.34 -5.02
C MET A 210 8.00 -15.55 -5.81
N LEU A 211 7.63 -15.05 -7.00
CA LEU A 211 8.62 -14.57 -7.95
C LEU A 211 8.17 -13.38 -8.77
N PHE A 212 9.15 -12.58 -9.18
CA PHE A 212 9.11 -11.86 -10.44
C PHE A 212 9.59 -12.77 -11.56
N TYR A 213 8.90 -12.77 -12.70
CA TYR A 213 9.40 -13.36 -13.94
C TYR A 213 9.55 -12.29 -15.02
N SER A 214 10.42 -12.55 -15.98
CA SER A 214 10.50 -11.78 -17.22
C SER A 214 10.29 -12.68 -18.44
N GLY A 215 10.00 -12.07 -19.59
CA GLY A 215 9.82 -12.78 -20.86
C GLY A 215 11.06 -13.55 -21.34
N SER A 216 12.22 -13.38 -20.69
CA SER A 216 13.49 -14.04 -21.02
C SER A 216 13.80 -15.25 -20.13
N ASN A 217 12.80 -15.87 -19.50
CA ASN A 217 12.98 -16.98 -18.56
C ASN A 217 13.89 -16.60 -17.38
N ALA A 218 13.80 -15.36 -16.88
CA ALA A 218 14.66 -14.84 -15.81
C ALA A 218 13.83 -14.41 -14.58
N TYR A 219 14.37 -14.60 -13.38
CA TYR A 219 13.62 -14.55 -12.13
C TYR A 219 14.35 -13.85 -10.98
N SER A 220 13.59 -13.19 -10.10
CA SER A 220 13.98 -12.86 -8.72
C SER A 220 12.92 -13.45 -7.82
N TYR A 221 13.29 -14.37 -6.93
CA TYR A 221 12.31 -15.24 -6.28
C TYR A 221 12.72 -15.74 -4.90
N PHE A 222 11.72 -15.96 -4.06
CA PHE A 222 11.83 -16.91 -2.96
C PHE A 222 11.42 -18.29 -3.46
N ASP A 223 12.14 -19.31 -3.02
CA ASP A 223 11.83 -20.71 -3.31
C ASP A 223 11.92 -21.55 -2.04
N PHE A 224 11.07 -22.58 -1.99
CA PHE A 224 11.23 -23.72 -1.12
C PHE A 224 11.10 -25.03 -1.91
N GLY A 225 12.08 -25.91 -1.74
CA GLY A 225 11.99 -27.30 -2.15
C GLY A 225 12.53 -27.63 -3.54
N ASN A 226 13.09 -26.67 -4.30
CA ASN A 226 13.60 -26.96 -5.65
C ASN A 226 14.78 -27.96 -5.63
N SER A 227 14.75 -28.93 -6.56
CA SER A 227 15.82 -29.87 -6.92
C SER A 227 16.53 -30.56 -5.73
N ALA A 228 15.83 -31.54 -5.13
CA ALA A 228 16.27 -32.37 -4.00
C ALA A 228 16.61 -31.63 -2.69
N ASN A 229 16.62 -30.30 -2.71
CA ASN A 229 16.84 -29.46 -1.54
C ASN A 229 15.56 -29.33 -0.72
N SER A 230 15.70 -29.15 0.59
CA SER A 230 14.60 -28.94 1.54
C SER A 230 14.80 -27.64 2.33
N ASN A 231 15.44 -26.65 1.71
CA ASN A 231 15.75 -25.36 2.32
C ASN A 231 14.99 -24.23 1.60
N TYR A 232 14.75 -23.15 2.33
CA TYR A 232 14.33 -21.88 1.76
C TYR A 232 15.52 -21.18 1.12
N SER A 233 15.27 -20.50 0.01
CA SER A 233 16.30 -19.73 -0.67
C SER A 233 15.77 -18.44 -1.30
N ALA A 234 16.64 -17.43 -1.33
CA ALA A 234 16.43 -16.16 -2.00
C ALA A 234 17.34 -16.09 -3.23
N ASN A 235 16.74 -16.07 -4.42
CA ASN A 235 17.42 -16.43 -5.66
C ASN A 235 17.26 -15.38 -6.74
N THR A 236 18.30 -15.25 -7.57
CA THR A 236 18.28 -14.49 -8.82
C THR A 236 18.75 -15.39 -9.96
N TYR A 237 18.04 -15.35 -11.09
CA TYR A 237 18.35 -16.14 -12.27
C TYR A 237 18.19 -15.27 -13.51
N ASN A 238 19.17 -15.28 -14.42
CA ASN A 238 19.16 -14.43 -15.61
C ASN A 238 18.75 -15.16 -16.90
N GLY A 239 18.20 -16.37 -16.81
CA GLY A 239 17.90 -17.22 -17.98
C GLY A 239 19.01 -18.20 -18.33
N SER A 240 20.17 -18.13 -17.66
CA SER A 240 21.27 -19.08 -17.87
C SER A 240 21.98 -19.48 -16.57
N ASN A 241 22.22 -18.52 -15.68
CA ASN A 241 22.96 -18.73 -14.43
C ASN A 241 22.13 -18.22 -13.25
N ALA A 242 22.34 -18.82 -12.08
CA ALA A 242 21.64 -18.49 -10.85
C ALA A 242 22.60 -18.15 -9.71
N GLN A 243 22.21 -17.18 -8.87
CA GLN A 243 22.76 -17.00 -7.53
C GLN A 243 21.69 -17.50 -6.56
N LEU A 244 22.05 -18.49 -5.74
CA LEU A 244 21.19 -19.04 -4.71
C LEU A 244 21.73 -18.68 -3.34
N THR A 245 20.88 -18.10 -2.50
CA THR A 245 21.22 -17.76 -1.12
C THR A 245 20.32 -18.56 -0.19
N ASN A 246 20.89 -19.50 0.57
CA ASN A 246 20.14 -20.27 1.58
C ASN A 246 19.75 -19.33 2.73
N ILE A 247 18.47 -19.34 3.11
CA ILE A 247 17.91 -18.47 4.14
C ILE A 247 17.27 -19.24 5.31
N GLY A 248 17.34 -20.58 5.29
CA GLY A 248 16.82 -21.42 6.37
C GLY A 248 16.42 -22.83 5.92
N GLY A 249 16.32 -23.75 6.88
CA GLY A 249 15.83 -25.12 6.64
C GLY A 249 14.31 -25.22 6.51
N SER A 250 13.79 -26.43 6.28
CA SER A 250 12.37 -26.73 6.02
C SER A 250 11.36 -26.27 7.07
N SER A 251 11.81 -25.97 8.28
CA SER A 251 10.98 -25.49 9.37
C SER A 251 11.23 -24.02 9.73
N ALA A 252 12.01 -23.28 8.93
CA ALA A 252 12.40 -21.91 9.27
C ALA A 252 11.22 -20.92 9.29
N PHE A 253 10.22 -21.13 8.43
CA PHE A 253 9.09 -20.21 8.25
C PHE A 253 7.73 -20.94 8.28
N PRO A 254 7.32 -21.52 9.43
CA PRO A 254 6.13 -22.37 9.51
C PRO A 254 4.80 -21.61 9.42
N ASN A 255 4.85 -20.29 9.68
CA ASN A 255 3.70 -19.40 9.77
C ASN A 255 3.64 -18.43 8.58
N TYR A 256 2.58 -17.63 8.52
CA TYR A 256 2.53 -16.50 7.60
C TYR A 256 3.64 -15.49 7.94
N ASN A 257 4.30 -15.02 6.90
CA ASN A 257 5.31 -13.98 6.97
C ASN A 257 5.04 -12.93 5.90
N ILE A 258 5.56 -11.73 6.10
CA ILE A 258 5.59 -10.72 5.04
C ILE A 258 6.87 -10.92 4.24
N TRP A 259 6.72 -11.35 2.99
CA TRP A 259 7.80 -11.55 2.05
C TRP A 259 7.91 -10.34 1.15
N GLU A 260 9.14 -9.84 0.93
CA GLU A 260 9.37 -8.76 -0.03
C GLU A 260 10.61 -9.02 -0.89
N ILE A 261 10.44 -8.91 -2.20
CA ILE A 261 11.51 -9.00 -3.21
C ILE A 261 11.60 -7.64 -3.88
N LYS A 262 12.77 -7.01 -3.86
CA LYS A 262 13.02 -5.73 -4.56
C LYS A 262 13.99 -5.92 -5.70
N LYS A 263 13.55 -5.65 -6.94
CA LYS A 263 14.41 -5.56 -8.13
C LYS A 263 14.99 -4.15 -8.22
N ILE A 264 16.07 -3.87 -7.50
CA ILE A 264 16.59 -2.50 -7.35
C ILE A 264 17.29 -2.01 -8.63
N SER A 265 18.24 -2.78 -9.14
CA SER A 265 19.04 -2.41 -10.32
C SER A 265 19.50 -3.67 -11.06
N GLY A 266 20.15 -3.51 -12.23
CA GLY A 266 20.75 -4.64 -12.94
C GLY A 266 21.91 -5.33 -12.23
N SER A 267 22.34 -4.81 -11.08
CA SER A 267 23.40 -5.36 -10.23
C SER A 267 22.94 -5.67 -8.81
N LYS A 268 21.65 -5.49 -8.49
CA LYS A 268 21.16 -5.64 -7.12
C LYS A 268 19.70 -6.06 -7.04
N SER A 269 19.44 -7.15 -6.33
CA SER A 269 18.12 -7.50 -5.79
C SER A 269 18.23 -7.73 -4.28
N THR A 270 17.26 -7.26 -3.52
CA THR A 270 17.21 -7.43 -2.06
C THR A 270 15.96 -8.16 -1.64
N PHE A 271 16.08 -8.97 -0.60
CA PHE A 271 15.05 -9.90 -0.13
C PHE A 271 14.82 -9.69 1.36
N TYR A 272 13.55 -9.49 1.74
CA TYR A 272 13.17 -9.22 3.12
C TYR A 272 12.10 -10.20 3.59
N ILE A 273 12.15 -10.52 4.87
CA ILE A 273 11.10 -11.24 5.60
C ILE A 273 10.77 -10.43 6.84
N ASN A 274 9.49 -10.13 7.05
CA ASN A 274 8.98 -9.32 8.18
C ASN A 274 9.73 -7.98 8.36
N ASN A 275 10.05 -7.31 7.25
CA ASN A 275 10.82 -6.07 7.17
C ASN A 275 12.31 -6.18 7.53
N SER A 276 12.82 -7.37 7.84
CA SER A 276 14.25 -7.62 8.03
C SER A 276 14.91 -8.01 6.71
N LEU A 277 16.05 -7.40 6.37
CA LEU A 277 16.85 -7.80 5.21
C LEU A 277 17.43 -9.20 5.47
N ILE A 278 17.14 -10.15 4.57
CA ILE A 278 17.59 -11.54 4.68
C ILE A 278 18.68 -11.85 3.66
N ALA A 279 18.60 -11.29 2.45
CA ALA A 279 19.62 -11.49 1.43
C ALA A 279 19.76 -10.28 0.50
N THR A 280 20.99 -10.07 0.03
CA THR A 280 21.31 -9.17 -1.07
C THR A 280 22.02 -9.98 -2.15
N ASN A 281 21.35 -10.18 -3.27
CA ASN A 281 21.95 -10.83 -4.43
C ASN A 281 22.47 -9.76 -5.40
N THR A 282 23.67 -10.00 -5.93
CA THR A 282 24.40 -9.07 -6.81
C THR A 282 24.76 -9.68 -8.16
N ASN A 283 24.54 -10.99 -8.33
CA ASN A 283 24.81 -11.72 -9.56
C ASN A 283 23.52 -12.18 -10.24
N TYR A 284 23.58 -12.28 -11.57
CA TYR A 284 22.53 -12.85 -12.42
C TYR A 284 21.15 -12.22 -12.20
N ILE A 285 21.13 -10.90 -12.04
CA ILE A 285 19.91 -10.15 -11.79
C ILE A 285 19.03 -10.11 -13.04
N THR A 286 17.74 -10.40 -12.88
CA THR A 286 16.76 -10.22 -13.95
C THR A 286 16.49 -8.73 -14.19
N THR A 287 16.87 -8.24 -15.37
CA THR A 287 16.68 -6.83 -15.79
C THR A 287 15.43 -6.63 -16.61
N GLY A 288 14.92 -7.68 -17.26
CA GLY A 288 13.73 -7.63 -18.09
C GLY A 288 12.46 -7.32 -17.29
N SER A 289 11.48 -6.75 -17.98
CA SER A 289 10.12 -6.56 -17.46
C SER A 289 9.32 -7.85 -17.58
N GLY A 290 8.42 -8.08 -16.62
CA GLY A 290 7.41 -9.13 -16.67
C GLY A 290 6.56 -9.15 -15.41
N GLY A 291 5.75 -10.18 -15.26
CA GLY A 291 4.77 -10.25 -14.17
C GLY A 291 5.33 -10.77 -12.85
N ILE A 292 4.41 -11.05 -11.95
CA ILE A 292 4.65 -11.82 -10.74
C ILE A 292 3.92 -13.15 -10.81
N GLN A 293 4.45 -14.15 -10.12
CA GLN A 293 3.84 -15.47 -10.02
C GLN A 293 4.01 -16.05 -8.62
N PHE A 294 3.02 -16.83 -8.23
CA PHE A 294 3.05 -17.71 -7.08
C PHE A 294 2.77 -19.12 -7.56
N GLY A 295 3.53 -20.10 -7.08
CA GLY A 295 3.42 -21.47 -7.56
C GLY A 295 3.60 -22.49 -6.45
N ALA A 296 2.91 -23.62 -6.58
CA ALA A 296 3.06 -24.79 -5.72
C ALA A 296 2.85 -26.09 -6.50
N ASN A 297 3.65 -27.12 -6.26
CA ASN A 297 3.52 -28.44 -6.89
C ASN A 297 4.00 -29.61 -6.02
N GLY A 298 3.50 -30.82 -6.27
CA GLY A 298 4.03 -32.08 -5.71
C GLY A 298 3.49 -32.47 -4.33
N GLY A 299 2.45 -31.78 -3.85
CA GLY A 299 1.96 -31.88 -2.46
C GLY A 299 2.32 -30.65 -1.61
N ALA A 300 3.10 -29.74 -2.18
CA ALA A 300 3.29 -28.38 -1.72
C ALA A 300 2.01 -27.51 -1.73
N PHE A 301 2.08 -26.40 -1.00
CA PHE A 301 1.07 -25.34 -1.03
C PHE A 301 1.68 -23.95 -0.84
N VAL A 302 0.97 -22.93 -1.31
CA VAL A 302 1.19 -21.51 -0.97
C VAL A 302 -0.16 -20.90 -0.62
N TYR A 303 -0.24 -20.26 0.54
CA TYR A 303 -1.41 -19.48 0.96
C TYR A 303 -1.06 -18.00 0.94
N ILE A 304 -1.89 -17.19 0.29
CA ILE A 304 -1.68 -15.75 0.13
C ILE A 304 -2.89 -15.03 0.70
N ASP A 305 -2.66 -14.18 1.68
CA ASP A 305 -3.68 -13.29 2.27
C ASP A 305 -3.78 -12.01 1.43
N TRP A 306 -2.65 -11.36 1.17
CA TRP A 306 -2.61 -10.25 0.23
C TRP A 306 -1.29 -10.20 -0.54
N ALA A 307 -1.34 -9.62 -1.74
CA ALA A 307 -0.18 -9.37 -2.59
C ALA A 307 -0.25 -7.97 -3.20
N LEU A 308 0.91 -7.30 -3.27
CA LEU A 308 1.02 -5.96 -3.82
C LEU A 308 2.32 -5.75 -4.60
N ILE A 309 2.27 -4.81 -5.55
CA ILE A 309 3.44 -4.27 -6.25
C ILE A 309 3.58 -2.79 -5.96
N ARG A 310 4.76 -2.39 -5.51
CA ARG A 310 5.12 -0.99 -5.26
C ARG A 310 6.40 -0.62 -5.98
N LYS A 311 6.58 0.69 -6.21
CA LYS A 311 7.90 1.24 -6.57
C LYS A 311 8.88 1.00 -5.42
N ALA A 312 10.14 0.80 -5.77
CA ALA A 312 11.23 0.50 -4.85
C ALA A 312 12.52 1.19 -5.29
N VAL A 313 13.26 1.69 -4.32
CA VAL A 313 14.61 2.26 -4.52
C VAL A 313 15.56 1.67 -3.50
N ASP A 314 16.87 1.79 -3.74
CA ASP A 314 17.90 1.23 -2.86
C ASP A 314 17.87 1.88 -1.47
N ASN A 315 17.88 3.22 -1.44
CA ASN A 315 17.72 4.01 -0.23
C ASN A 315 16.27 4.50 -0.14
N GLU A 316 15.45 3.73 0.56
CA GLU A 316 14.01 3.99 0.75
C GLU A 316 13.75 5.29 1.53
N PRO A 317 12.65 6.01 1.23
CA PRO A 317 12.20 7.12 2.07
C PRO A 317 11.96 6.72 3.53
N VAL A 318 12.29 7.61 4.45
CA VAL A 318 12.06 7.40 5.89
C VAL A 318 11.05 8.42 6.38
N ALA A 319 9.98 7.93 7.01
CA ALA A 319 8.90 8.74 7.55
C ALA A 319 8.95 8.75 9.09
N THR A 320 8.90 9.96 9.65
CA THR A 320 8.91 10.21 11.10
C THR A 320 7.60 10.89 11.49
N VAL A 321 6.84 10.25 12.38
CA VAL A 321 5.58 10.79 12.90
C VAL A 321 5.88 11.80 14.01
N GLY A 322 5.42 13.03 13.83
CA GLY A 322 5.52 14.10 14.81
C GLY A 322 4.43 14.06 15.88
N ASN A 323 4.46 15.05 16.78
CA ASN A 323 3.49 15.18 17.86
C ASN A 323 2.10 15.57 17.34
N LYS A 324 1.07 15.24 18.13
CA LYS A 324 -0.30 15.67 17.87
C LYS A 324 -0.41 17.20 17.95
N GLU A 325 -1.14 17.78 17.02
CA GLU A 325 -1.53 19.18 16.99
C GLU A 325 -3.01 19.34 16.62
N ASN A 326 -3.57 20.53 16.86
CA ASN A 326 -4.91 20.86 16.37
C ASN A 326 -4.87 21.03 14.85
N ALA A 327 -5.92 20.59 14.17
CA ALA A 327 -6.11 20.90 12.77
C ALA A 327 -6.33 22.41 12.56
N PRO A 328 -5.79 23.00 11.48
CA PRO A 328 -6.02 24.41 11.13
C PRO A 328 -7.48 24.70 10.75
#